data_AF-A0A088EU10-F1
#
_entry.id   AF-A0A088EU10-F1
#
_cell.length_a   1.000
_cell.length_b   1.000
_cell.length_c   1.000
_cell.angle_alpha   90.00
_cell.angle_beta   90.00
_cell.angle_gamma   90.00
#
_symmetry.space_group_name_H-M   'P 1'
#
loop_
_entity.id
_entity.type
_entity.pdbx_description
1 polymer ?
#
loop_
_entity_poly.entity_id
_entity_poly.type
_entity_poly.pdbx_seq_one_letter_code
_entity_poly.pdbx_strand_id
1 'polypeptide(L)'
;MALPPAELSVWLESLWWDKKGDWQKAHDLIDHLQDSKSAHIHAYLHRKEKDLWNAQYWYNRAKKTEFKGSLDEEWEQLVRTYLY
;
A
#
# COMPACT_ATOMS: atom_id res chain seq x y z
N MET A 1 -20.77 -7.20 6.42
CA MET A 1 -19.45 -6.96 5.80
C MET A 1 -19.46 -5.54 5.24
N ALA A 2 -18.49 -4.70 5.62
CA ALA A 2 -18.39 -3.37 5.02
C ALA A 2 -17.83 -3.51 3.60
N LEU A 3 -18.28 -2.66 2.67
CA LEU A 3 -17.72 -2.54 1.32
C LEU A 3 -16.88 -1.26 1.27
N PRO A 4 -15.81 -1.21 0.44
CA PRO A 4 -15.14 0.05 0.15
C PRO A 4 -16.15 1.03 -0.47
N PRO A 5 -16.02 2.34 -0.24
CA PRO A 5 -16.78 3.35 -0.97
C PRO A 5 -16.70 3.10 -2.48
N ALA A 6 -17.83 3.20 -3.18
CA ALA A 6 -17.99 2.74 -4.57
C ALA A 6 -17.12 3.47 -5.62
N GLU A 7 -16.32 4.46 -5.21
CA GLU A 7 -15.51 5.31 -6.09
C GLU A 7 -14.02 5.31 -5.70
N LEU A 8 -13.55 4.36 -4.89
CA LEU A 8 -12.12 4.25 -4.61
C LEU A 8 -11.34 3.79 -5.85
N SER A 9 -10.19 4.42 -6.10
CA SER A 9 -9.20 3.84 -7.00
C SER A 9 -8.70 2.51 -6.45
N VAL A 10 -8.19 1.63 -7.31
CA VAL A 10 -7.65 0.31 -6.91
C VAL A 10 -6.58 0.42 -5.79
N TRP A 11 -5.80 1.51 -5.79
CA TRP A 11 -4.81 1.81 -4.76
C TRP A 11 -5.43 2.13 -3.39
N LEU A 12 -6.49 2.95 -3.38
CA LEU A 12 -7.20 3.27 -2.15
C LEU A 12 -8.02 2.07 -1.66
N GLU A 13 -8.54 1.24 -2.55
CA GLU A 13 -9.20 -0.01 -2.20
C GLU A 13 -8.22 -0.99 -1.53
N SER A 14 -7.00 -1.13 -2.08
CA SER A 14 -5.93 -1.94 -1.47
C SER A 14 -5.63 -1.49 -0.03
N LEU A 15 -5.39 -0.19 0.18
CA LEU A 15 -5.16 0.38 1.51
C LEU A 15 -6.36 0.20 2.46
N TRP A 16 -7.58 0.25 1.92
CA TRP A 16 -8.79 0.00 2.70
C TRP A 16 -8.84 -1.44 3.21
N TRP A 17 -8.58 -2.44 2.35
CA TRP A 17 -8.53 -3.86 2.77
C TRP A 17 -7.40 -4.11 3.78
N ASP A 18 -6.24 -3.47 3.61
CA ASP A 18 -5.15 -3.56 4.58
C ASP A 18 -5.58 -3.06 5.97
N LYS A 19 -6.28 -1.92 6.05
CA LYS A 19 -6.77 -1.37 7.33
C LYS A 19 -7.85 -2.25 7.96
N LYS A 20 -8.57 -3.03 7.16
CA LYS A 20 -9.53 -4.04 7.63
C LYS A 20 -8.87 -5.32 8.13
N GLY A 21 -7.55 -5.45 7.97
CA GLY A 21 -6.77 -6.62 8.36
C GLY A 21 -6.70 -7.70 7.28
N ASP A 22 -7.16 -7.43 6.07
CA ASP A 22 -7.10 -8.35 4.93
C ASP A 22 -5.94 -7.99 4.00
N TRP A 23 -4.73 -8.31 4.48
CA TRP A 23 -3.49 -8.02 3.77
C TRP A 23 -3.44 -8.74 2.41
N GLN A 24 -3.89 -10.01 2.33
CA GLN A 24 -3.86 -10.77 1.08
C GLN A 24 -4.70 -10.09 0.00
N LYS A 25 -5.91 -9.66 0.35
CA LYS A 25 -6.75 -8.94 -0.59
C LYS A 25 -6.17 -7.59 -1.00
N ALA A 26 -5.54 -6.88 -0.05
CA ALA A 26 -4.83 -5.64 -0.36
C ALA A 26 -3.71 -5.86 -1.39
N HIS A 27 -2.92 -6.92 -1.20
CA HIS A 27 -1.83 -7.29 -2.09
C HIS A 27 -2.34 -7.72 -3.48
N ASP A 28 -3.30 -8.64 -3.54
CA ASP A 28 -3.85 -9.19 -4.80
C ASP A 28 -4.42 -8.10 -5.73
N LEU A 29 -5.04 -7.07 -5.16
CA LEU A 29 -5.59 -5.93 -5.92
C LEU A 29 -4.55 -5.17 -6.73
N ILE A 30 -3.29 -5.13 -6.27
CA ILE A 30 -2.21 -4.34 -6.88
C ILE A 30 -1.07 -5.19 -7.42
N ASP A 31 -1.08 -6.51 -7.20
CA ASP A 31 0.00 -7.43 -7.59
C ASP A 31 0.26 -7.44 -9.11
N HIS A 32 -0.81 -7.38 -9.90
CA HIS A 32 -0.74 -7.39 -11.36
C HIS A 32 -0.40 -6.02 -11.98
N LEU A 33 -0.37 -4.95 -11.18
CA LEU A 33 -0.13 -3.58 -11.64
C LEU A 33 1.36 -3.25 -11.61
N GLN A 34 1.84 -2.58 -12.65
CA GLN A 34 3.28 -2.30 -12.82
C GLN A 34 3.66 -0.83 -12.60
N ASP A 35 2.72 -0.01 -12.15
CA ASP A 35 2.91 1.42 -11.94
C ASP A 35 3.58 1.75 -10.60
N SER A 36 4.08 2.99 -10.49
CA SER A 36 4.81 3.49 -9.32
C SER A 36 3.94 3.58 -8.06
N LYS A 37 2.62 3.75 -8.17
CA LYS A 37 1.72 3.83 -7.00
C LYS A 37 1.51 2.45 -6.39
N SER A 38 1.25 1.45 -7.24
CA SER A 38 1.16 0.05 -6.83
C SER A 38 2.46 -0.42 -6.16
N ALA A 39 3.62 -0.09 -6.74
CA ALA A 39 4.91 -0.39 -6.13
C ALA A 39 5.10 0.28 -4.75
N HIS A 40 4.60 1.51 -4.56
CA HIS A 40 4.73 2.19 -3.27
C HIS A 40 3.87 1.53 -2.18
N ILE A 41 2.67 1.07 -2.54
CA ILE A 41 1.80 0.34 -1.61
C ILE A 41 2.38 -1.03 -1.29
N HIS A 42 2.94 -1.75 -2.26
CA HIS A 42 3.70 -3.00 -2.02
C HIS A 42 4.83 -2.81 -1.01
N ALA A 43 5.58 -1.71 -1.10
CA ALA A 43 6.64 -1.40 -0.16
C ALA A 43 6.13 -1.32 1.29
N TYR A 44 5.03 -0.61 1.50
CA TYR A 44 4.36 -0.52 2.80
C TYR A 44 3.83 -1.87 3.28
N LEU A 45 3.17 -2.64 2.41
CA LEU A 45 2.60 -3.94 2.74
C LEU A 45 3.67 -4.94 3.22
N HIS A 46 4.82 -5.01 2.56
CA HIS A 46 5.92 -5.87 3.00
C HIS A 46 6.65 -5.32 4.24
N ARG A 47 6.73 -4.00 4.39
CA ARG A 47 7.26 -3.38 5.62
C ARG A 47 6.42 -3.76 6.83
N LYS A 48 5.09 -3.82 6.69
CA LYS A 48 4.15 -4.27 7.73
C LYS A 48 4.38 -5.72 8.14
N GLU A 49 4.75 -6.59 7.20
CA GLU A 49 5.13 -7.99 7.45
C GLU A 49 6.55 -8.15 8.04
N LYS A 50 7.32 -7.05 8.12
CA LYS A 50 8.75 -7.03 8.47
C LYS A 50 9.65 -7.71 7.44
N ASP A 51 9.19 -7.88 6.20
CA ASP A 51 10.01 -8.27 5.06
C ASP A 51 10.72 -7.03 4.49
N LEU A 52 11.74 -6.57 5.21
CA LEU A 52 12.42 -5.30 4.92
C LEU A 52 13.18 -5.32 3.58
N TRP A 53 13.69 -6.49 3.18
CA TRP A 53 14.41 -6.61 1.91
C TRP A 53 13.48 -6.41 0.73
N ASN A 54 12.31 -7.05 0.77
CA ASN A 54 11.31 -6.90 -0.28
C ASN A 54 10.66 -5.52 -0.24
N ALA A 55 10.38 -4.98 0.95
CA ALA A 55 9.93 -3.60 1.10
C ALA A 55 10.90 -2.61 0.42
N GLN A 56 12.20 -2.77 0.63
CA GLN A 56 13.23 -1.93 -0.01
C GLN A 56 13.23 -2.08 -1.54
N TYR A 57 13.08 -3.30 -2.06
CA TYR A 57 12.93 -3.55 -3.49
C TYR A 57 11.76 -2.73 -4.09
N TRP A 58 10.62 -2.75 -3.42
CA TRP A 58 9.43 -2.04 -3.85
C TRP A 58 9.51 -0.51 -3.69
N TYR A 59 10.11 0.01 -2.62
CA TYR A 59 10.40 1.44 -2.49
C TYR A 59 11.27 1.93 -3.64
N ASN A 60 12.31 1.17 -4.00
CA ASN A 60 13.18 1.49 -5.12
C ASN A 60 12.41 1.50 -6.45
N ARG A 61 11.55 0.49 -6.68
CA ARG A 61 10.69 0.42 -7.88
C ARG A 61 9.70 1.59 -7.95
N ALA A 62 9.19 2.03 -6.81
CA ALA A 62 8.34 3.19 -6.68
C ALA A 62 9.09 4.53 -6.82
N LYS A 63 10.43 4.53 -6.82
CA LYS A 63 11.29 5.73 -6.73
C LYS A 63 10.97 6.57 -5.49
N LYS A 64 10.74 5.90 -4.35
CA LYS A 64 10.47 6.52 -3.05
C LYS A 64 11.55 6.10 -2.05
N THR A 65 11.83 6.97 -1.09
CA THR A 65 12.62 6.59 0.09
C THR A 65 11.73 5.84 1.07
N GLU A 66 12.29 4.92 1.85
CA GLU A 66 11.57 4.29 2.96
C GLU A 66 10.97 5.36 3.88
N PHE A 67 9.72 5.14 4.29
CA PHE A 67 9.03 6.04 5.20
C PHE A 67 9.66 6.01 6.60
N LYS A 68 9.86 7.20 7.18
CA LYS A 68 10.41 7.36 8.53
C LYS A 68 9.28 7.63 9.50
N GLY A 69 8.80 6.58 10.17
CA GLY A 69 7.74 6.66 11.17
C GLY A 69 7.07 5.31 11.40
N SER A 70 5.93 5.35 12.08
CA SER A 70 5.09 4.18 12.31
C SER A 70 4.41 3.69 11.02
N LEU A 71 3.87 2.46 11.04
CA LEU A 71 3.09 1.91 9.94
C LEU A 71 1.75 2.63 9.76
N ASP A 72 1.15 3.13 10.84
CA ASP A 72 -0.10 3.87 10.75
C ASP A 72 0.11 5.24 10.09
N GLU A 73 1.18 5.95 10.44
CA GLU A 73 1.54 7.22 9.78
C GLU A 73 1.83 7.03 8.29
N GLU A 74 2.53 5.95 7.92
CA GLU A 74 2.79 5.64 6.52
C GLU A 74 1.49 5.36 5.75
N TRP A 75 0.60 4.55 6.33
CA TRP A 75 -0.70 4.24 5.74
C TRP A 75 -1.52 5.51 5.49
N GLU A 76 -1.57 6.41 6.48
CA GLU A 76 -2.26 7.69 6.35
C GLU A 76 -1.65 8.57 5.26
N GLN A 77 -0.31 8.60 5.15
CA GLN A 77 0.36 9.33 4.08
C GLN A 77 0.02 8.73 2.70
N LEU A 78 0.00 7.41 2.56
CA LEU A 78 -0.35 6.74 1.30
C LEU A 78 -1.79 7.06 0.88
N VAL A 79 -2.74 7.00 1.80
CA VAL A 79 -4.12 7.40 1.55
C VAL A 79 -4.18 8.85 1.07
N ARG A 80 -3.53 9.78 1.78
CA ARG A 80 -3.50 11.19 1.38
C ARG A 80 -2.84 11.40 0.00
N THR A 81 -1.79 10.64 -0.31
CA THR A 81 -1.04 10.76 -1.56
C THR A 81 -1.83 10.27 -2.77
N TYR A 82 -2.75 9.32 -2.59
CA TYR A 82 -3.49 8.70 -3.69
C TYR A 82 -4.98 9.06 -3.74
N LEU A 83 -5.43 9.89 -2.80
CA LEU A 83 -6.76 10.49 -2.80
C LEU A 83 -6.85 11.76 -3.67
N TYR A 84 -5.73 12.47 -3.87
CA TYR A 84 -5.62 13.70 -4.66
C TYR A 84 -4.66 13.53 -5.85
#